data_AF-A0A1M5WQU2-F1
#
_entry.id   AF-A0A1M5WQU2-F1
#
_cell.length_a   1.000
_cell.length_b   1.000
_cell.length_c   1.000
_cell.angle_alpha   90.00
_cell.angle_beta   90.00
_cell.angle_gamma   90.00
#
_symmetry.space_group_name_H-M   'P 1'
#
loop_
_entity.id
_entity.type
_entity.pdbx_description
1 polymer ?
#
loop_
_entity_poly.entity_id
_entity_poly.type
_entity_poly.pdbx_seq_one_letter_code
_entity_poly.pdbx_strand_id
1 'polypeptide(L)'
;METIELIFTILIVGLLSIGLIVLILNPKPIFKAVLIDMPLNLFRKSLVVQLFLSIFGGNADSPYGLGRKRYVNFGKSKKIGLIWETDGDKIKESIVEALASIHEKPDACDFQITTGPTLSVIKPPDSISFYTFHYVIQWLSEANLKSAGLVVSPRMAYSFYNDPDSENLIGRTDRGAGFYISLLEDYGARPFLRMSKYIVTPDVFNVESLKAYLKEEEQLASQTAGK
;
A
#
# COMPACT_ATOMS: atom_id res chain seq x y z
N MET A 1 -37.56 17.25 44.93
CA MET A 1 -37.51 16.34 43.78
C MET A 1 -36.20 16.51 43.03
N GLU A 2 -35.78 17.75 42.76
CA GLU A 2 -34.50 18.09 42.09
C GLU A 2 -33.23 17.56 42.79
N THR A 3 -33.20 17.49 44.12
CA THR A 3 -32.00 17.04 44.86
C THR A 3 -31.70 15.56 44.70
N ILE A 4 -32.73 14.73 44.49
CA ILE A 4 -32.58 13.28 44.32
C ILE A 4 -32.11 12.96 42.90
N GLU A 5 -32.61 13.67 41.90
CA GLU A 5 -32.19 13.54 40.50
C GLU A 5 -30.74 13.97 40.30
N LEU A 6 -30.30 15.03 41.00
CA LEU A 6 -28.91 15.46 40.97
C LEU A 6 -27.97 14.39 41.56
N ILE A 7 -28.34 13.79 42.69
CA ILE A 7 -27.57 12.71 43.32
C ILE A 7 -27.48 11.51 42.38
N PHE A 8 -28.59 11.10 41.77
CA PHE A 8 -28.62 10.00 40.80
C PHE A 8 -27.72 10.29 39.59
N THR A 9 -27.75 11.51 39.09
CA THR A 9 -26.94 11.92 37.93
C THR A 9 -25.45 11.85 38.24
N ILE A 10 -25.03 12.34 39.41
CA ILE A 10 -23.63 12.27 39.87
C ILE A 10 -23.20 10.80 40.03
N LEU A 11 -24.07 9.95 40.57
CA LEU A 11 -23.77 8.53 40.80
C LEU A 11 -23.61 7.76 39.47
N ILE A 12 -24.46 8.05 38.48
CA ILE A 12 -24.38 7.45 37.14
C ILE A 12 -23.12 7.91 36.41
N VAL A 13 -22.80 9.21 36.44
CA VAL A 13 -21.59 9.76 35.80
C VAL A 13 -20.32 9.20 36.44
N GLY A 14 -20.31 9.07 37.77
CA GLY A 14 -19.22 8.44 38.52
C GLY A 14 -19.01 6.97 38.15
N LEU A 15 -20.08 6.18 38.08
CA LEU A 15 -20.05 4.78 37.64
C LEU A 15 -19.53 4.63 36.20
N LEU A 16 -19.97 5.50 35.28
CA LEU A 16 -19.51 5.48 33.90
C LEU A 16 -18.04 5.83 33.76
N SER A 17 -17.57 6.78 34.57
CA SER A 17 -16.17 7.21 34.57
C SER A 17 -15.24 6.12 35.11
N ILE A 18 -15.65 5.43 36.18
CA ILE A 18 -14.93 4.26 36.71
C ILE A 18 -14.91 3.12 35.69
N GLY A 19 -16.03 2.85 35.02
CA GLY A 19 -16.10 1.85 33.95
C GLY A 19 -15.15 2.14 32.80
N LEU A 20 -15.04 3.42 32.39
CA LEU A 20 -14.12 3.86 31.35
C LEU A 20 -12.65 3.70 31.77
N ILE A 21 -12.33 4.08 33.01
CA ILE A 21 -10.97 3.96 33.57
C ILE A 21 -10.54 2.49 33.66
N VAL A 22 -11.43 1.59 34.10
CA VAL A 22 -11.17 0.14 34.13
C VAL A 22 -10.94 -0.42 32.73
N LEU A 23 -11.67 0.08 31.73
CA LEU A 23 -11.54 -0.33 30.33
C LEU A 23 -10.21 0.12 29.71
N ILE A 24 -9.74 1.33 30.06
CA ILE A 24 -8.44 1.87 29.64
C ILE A 24 -7.28 1.11 30.31
N LEU A 25 -7.40 0.81 31.61
CA LEU A 25 -6.32 0.21 32.39
C LEU A 25 -6.21 -1.31 32.22
N ASN A 26 -7.28 -2.01 31.80
CA ASN A 26 -7.27 -3.47 31.62
C ASN A 26 -8.13 -3.91 30.42
N PRO A 27 -7.68 -3.72 29.16
CA PRO A 27 -8.48 -4.04 27.97
C PRO A 27 -8.64 -5.55 27.70
N LYS A 28 -7.86 -6.42 28.36
CA LYS A 28 -7.70 -7.83 27.96
C LYS A 28 -8.85 -8.80 28.36
N PRO A 29 -9.53 -8.71 29.52
CA PRO A 29 -10.57 -9.68 29.88
C PRO A 29 -11.98 -9.33 29.39
N ILE A 30 -12.34 -8.04 29.25
CA ILE A 30 -13.72 -7.63 28.87
C ILE A 30 -13.97 -7.82 27.37
N PHE A 31 -12.96 -7.58 26.53
CA PHE A 31 -13.07 -7.81 25.07
C PHE A 31 -13.39 -9.27 24.73
N LYS A 32 -12.92 -10.22 25.55
CA LYS A 32 -13.13 -11.65 25.32
C LYS A 32 -14.53 -12.11 25.71
N ALA A 33 -15.15 -11.49 26.71
CA ALA A 33 -16.50 -11.84 27.17
C ALA A 33 -17.61 -11.23 26.29
N VAL A 34 -17.40 -10.03 25.75
CA VAL A 34 -18.43 -9.35 24.94
C VAL A 34 -18.49 -9.87 23.50
N LEU A 35 -17.37 -10.36 22.94
CA LEU A 35 -17.34 -10.87 21.55
C LEU A 35 -17.86 -12.30 21.37
N ILE A 36 -17.89 -13.12 22.42
CA ILE A 36 -18.10 -14.57 22.25
C ILE A 36 -19.58 -14.98 22.34
N ASP A 37 -20.45 -14.23 23.03
CA ASP A 37 -21.84 -14.67 23.28
C ASP A 37 -22.94 -13.80 22.65
N MET A 38 -22.62 -12.83 21.79
CA MET A 38 -23.67 -12.04 21.12
C MET A 38 -24.08 -12.63 19.76
N PRO A 39 -25.38 -12.94 19.52
CA PRO A 39 -25.83 -13.54 18.28
C PRO A 39 -25.65 -12.59 17.10
N LEU A 40 -24.70 -12.92 16.22
CA LEU A 40 -24.26 -12.14 15.04
C LEU A 40 -25.38 -11.70 14.08
N ASN A 41 -26.59 -12.26 14.16
CA ASN A 41 -27.65 -12.00 13.19
C ASN A 41 -28.43 -10.69 13.40
N LEU A 42 -28.31 -10.04 14.56
CA LEU A 42 -28.99 -8.75 14.83
C LEU A 42 -28.13 -7.51 14.51
N PHE A 43 -26.81 -7.66 14.39
CA PHE A 43 -25.88 -6.54 14.20
C PHE A 43 -25.68 -6.10 12.74
N ARG A 44 -26.12 -6.90 11.75
CA ARG A 44 -25.89 -6.60 10.32
C ARG A 44 -26.67 -5.39 9.78
N LYS A 45 -27.64 -4.86 10.51
CA LYS A 45 -28.52 -3.76 10.04
C LYS A 45 -28.44 -2.46 10.86
N SER A 46 -27.66 -2.43 11.95
CA SER A 46 -27.58 -1.22 12.78
C SER A 46 -26.52 -0.25 12.24
N LEU A 47 -26.95 0.96 11.91
CA LEU A 47 -26.10 2.06 11.44
C LEU A 47 -24.96 2.37 12.44
N VAL A 48 -25.24 2.22 13.74
CA VAL A 48 -24.29 2.43 14.85
C VAL A 48 -23.16 1.42 14.80
N VAL A 49 -23.42 0.19 14.36
CA VAL A 49 -22.43 -0.90 14.25
C VAL A 49 -21.56 -0.71 13.03
N GLN A 50 -22.13 -0.25 11.92
CA GLN A 50 -21.32 0.18 10.76
C GLN A 50 -20.43 1.37 11.12
N LEU A 51 -20.95 2.32 11.90
CA LEU A 51 -20.16 3.44 12.41
C LEU A 51 -19.07 2.97 13.38
N PHE A 52 -19.38 2.06 14.31
CA PHE A 52 -18.42 1.51 15.27
C PHE A 52 -17.34 0.64 14.61
N LEU A 53 -17.70 -0.21 13.64
CA LEU A 53 -16.72 -0.97 12.85
C LEU A 53 -15.88 -0.03 11.96
N SER A 54 -16.42 1.10 11.53
CA SER A 54 -15.64 2.11 10.80
C SER A 54 -14.70 2.94 11.69
N ILE A 55 -15.02 3.09 12.98
CA ILE A 55 -14.23 3.87 13.95
C ILE A 55 -13.21 2.98 14.69
N PHE A 56 -13.52 1.71 14.96
CA PHE A 56 -12.71 0.81 15.81
C PHE A 56 -12.23 -0.47 15.11
N GLY A 57 -12.65 -0.75 13.87
CA GLY A 57 -12.23 -1.94 13.12
C GLY A 57 -11.08 -1.71 12.14
N GLY A 58 -10.42 -0.56 12.20
CA GLY A 58 -9.36 -0.16 11.28
C GLY A 58 -8.05 0.08 12.01
N ASN A 59 -6.99 -0.62 11.60
CA ASN A 59 -5.62 -0.36 12.05
C ASN A 59 -5.33 1.14 12.04
N ALA A 60 -5.09 1.71 13.21
CA ALA A 60 -4.88 3.13 13.44
C ALA A 60 -3.44 3.58 13.09
N ASP A 61 -2.67 2.77 12.38
CA ASP A 61 -1.21 2.95 12.26
C ASP A 61 -0.75 3.50 10.90
N SER A 62 -1.64 3.69 9.92
CA SER A 62 -1.26 4.30 8.63
C SER A 62 -1.47 5.82 8.63
N PRO A 63 -0.44 6.63 8.29
CA PRO A 63 -0.56 8.09 8.23
C PRO A 63 -1.57 8.57 7.16
N TYR A 64 -2.02 7.68 6.28
CA TYR A 64 -2.95 8.00 5.19
C TYR A 64 -4.42 7.63 5.46
N GLY A 65 -4.72 7.10 6.67
CA GLY A 65 -6.08 6.77 7.12
C GLY A 65 -6.73 5.55 6.43
N LEU A 66 -8.02 5.33 6.75
CA LEU A 66 -8.81 4.24 6.17
C LEU A 66 -9.21 4.54 4.72
N GLY A 67 -8.66 3.75 3.80
CA GLY A 67 -8.90 3.88 2.37
C GLY A 67 -9.88 2.85 1.82
N ARG A 68 -10.72 3.25 0.85
CA ARG A 68 -11.54 2.30 0.08
C ARG A 68 -10.63 1.36 -0.70
N LYS A 69 -10.84 0.05 -0.61
CA LYS A 69 -10.10 -0.93 -1.44
C LYS A 69 -10.57 -0.89 -2.90
N ARG A 70 -9.64 -0.76 -3.83
CA ARG A 70 -9.86 -0.90 -5.27
C ARG A 70 -9.09 -2.11 -5.79
N TYR A 71 -9.81 -3.18 -6.09
CA TYR A 71 -9.19 -4.41 -6.62
C TYR A 71 -8.58 -4.21 -8.00
N VAL A 72 -7.42 -4.85 -8.21
CA VAL A 72 -6.67 -4.77 -9.47
C VAL A 72 -6.54 -6.14 -10.10
N ASN A 73 -6.57 -6.20 -11.43
CA ASN A 73 -6.27 -7.43 -12.16
C ASN A 73 -4.78 -7.45 -12.53
N PHE A 74 -3.92 -7.68 -11.54
CA PHE A 74 -2.47 -7.55 -11.70
C PHE A 74 -1.86 -8.54 -12.69
N GLY A 75 -2.38 -9.78 -12.74
CA GLY A 75 -1.83 -10.83 -13.60
C GLY A 75 -1.83 -10.48 -15.09
N LYS A 76 -2.79 -9.67 -15.56
CA LYS A 76 -2.91 -9.26 -16.98
C LYS A 76 -2.37 -7.86 -17.26
N SER A 77 -1.63 -7.27 -16.34
CA SER A 77 -1.06 -5.93 -16.50
C SER A 77 0.37 -5.98 -17.00
N LYS A 78 0.76 -5.00 -17.82
CA LYS A 78 2.16 -4.70 -18.09
C LYS A 78 2.76 -4.04 -16.84
N LYS A 79 3.91 -4.51 -16.39
CA LYS A 79 4.59 -4.08 -15.15
C LYS A 79 5.98 -3.59 -15.53
N ILE A 80 6.36 -2.42 -15.05
CA ILE A 80 7.60 -1.75 -15.45
C ILE A 80 8.16 -1.05 -14.23
N GLY A 81 9.45 -1.24 -13.95
CA GLY A 81 10.19 -0.39 -13.01
C GLY A 81 11.10 0.57 -13.76
N LEU A 82 11.18 1.81 -13.29
CA LEU A 82 12.14 2.81 -13.75
C LEU A 82 13.10 3.11 -12.60
N ILE A 83 14.39 2.87 -12.82
CA ILE A 83 15.43 3.00 -11.81
C ILE A 83 16.43 4.04 -12.31
N TRP A 84 16.61 5.16 -11.59
CA TRP A 84 17.58 6.21 -11.95
C TRP A 84 19.01 5.79 -11.56
N GLU A 85 19.45 4.70 -12.18
CA GLU A 85 20.75 4.06 -12.06
C GLU A 85 21.07 3.45 -13.42
N THR A 86 22.33 3.55 -13.85
CA THR A 86 22.81 3.04 -15.14
C THR A 86 23.77 1.86 -14.97
N ASP A 87 24.22 1.57 -13.76
CA ASP A 87 24.91 0.31 -13.46
C ASP A 87 23.91 -0.86 -13.39
N GLY A 88 23.80 -1.59 -14.51
CA GLY A 88 22.89 -2.74 -14.64
C GLY A 88 23.25 -3.91 -13.70
N ASP A 89 24.53 -4.10 -13.38
CA ASP A 89 24.98 -5.17 -12.50
C ASP A 89 24.58 -4.87 -11.05
N LYS A 90 24.75 -3.63 -10.61
CA LYS A 90 24.29 -3.15 -9.29
C LYS A 90 22.77 -3.30 -9.12
N ILE A 91 21.99 -3.00 -10.16
CA ILE A 91 20.53 -3.21 -10.14
C ILE A 91 20.21 -4.70 -10.03
N LYS A 92 20.88 -5.53 -10.81
CA LYS A 92 20.66 -6.98 -10.80
C LYS A 92 20.99 -7.59 -9.45
N GLU A 93 22.13 -7.22 -8.84
CA GLU A 93 22.52 -7.64 -7.51
C GLU A 93 21.44 -7.27 -6.47
N SER A 94 20.98 -6.02 -6.50
CA SER A 94 19.92 -5.55 -5.59
C SER A 94 18.61 -6.31 -5.76
N ILE A 95 18.24 -6.70 -6.99
CA ILE A 95 17.04 -7.52 -7.25
C ILE A 95 17.25 -8.94 -6.69
N VAL A 96 18.43 -9.54 -6.86
CA VAL A 96 18.74 -10.87 -6.31
C VAL A 96 18.59 -10.87 -4.79
N GLU A 97 19.12 -9.85 -4.12
CA GLU A 97 18.99 -9.69 -2.67
C GLU A 97 17.53 -9.55 -2.22
N ALA A 98 16.75 -8.72 -2.92
CA ALA A 98 15.32 -8.55 -2.65
C ALA A 98 14.55 -9.88 -2.78
N LEU A 99 14.83 -10.67 -3.81
CA LEU A 99 14.12 -11.93 -4.03
C LEU A 99 14.53 -13.00 -3.00
N ALA A 100 15.80 -12.99 -2.58
CA ALA A 100 16.31 -13.90 -1.56
C ALA A 100 15.65 -13.68 -0.19
N SER A 101 15.25 -12.45 0.15
CA SER A 101 14.65 -12.14 1.45
C SER A 101 13.20 -12.64 1.60
N ILE A 102 12.41 -12.66 0.52
CA ILE A 102 10.97 -12.99 0.56
C ILE A 102 10.66 -14.47 0.30
N HIS A 103 11.67 -15.31 0.06
CA HIS A 103 11.53 -16.76 -0.16
C HIS A 103 10.59 -17.17 -1.32
N GLU A 104 10.14 -16.22 -2.14
CA GLU A 104 9.42 -16.45 -3.40
C GLU A 104 10.47 -16.52 -4.52
N LYS A 105 10.39 -17.55 -5.38
CA LYS A 105 11.43 -17.85 -6.38
C LYS A 105 11.01 -17.57 -7.84
N PRO A 106 10.77 -16.32 -8.28
CA PRO A 106 11.20 -15.94 -9.61
C PRO A 106 12.73 -15.90 -9.63
N ASP A 107 13.38 -16.42 -10.67
CA ASP A 107 14.82 -16.24 -10.81
C ASP A 107 15.09 -14.77 -11.17
N ALA A 108 16.07 -14.13 -10.54
CA ALA A 108 16.43 -12.74 -10.86
C ALA A 108 16.82 -12.56 -12.35
N CYS A 109 17.28 -13.63 -12.99
CA CYS A 109 17.56 -13.68 -14.44
C CYS A 109 16.31 -13.47 -15.31
N ASP A 110 15.11 -13.64 -14.77
CA ASP A 110 13.87 -13.43 -15.49
C ASP A 110 13.50 -11.95 -15.62
N PHE A 111 14.16 -11.08 -14.82
CA PHE A 111 14.03 -9.64 -14.98
C PHE A 111 14.86 -9.19 -16.18
N GLN A 112 14.19 -8.61 -17.18
CA GLN A 112 14.87 -7.95 -18.27
C GLN A 112 15.25 -6.55 -17.83
N ILE A 113 16.56 -6.28 -17.75
CA ILE A 113 17.11 -4.97 -17.43
C ILE A 113 17.61 -4.35 -18.74
N THR A 114 17.05 -3.20 -19.10
CA THR A 114 17.52 -2.39 -20.22
C THR A 114 18.12 -1.11 -19.66
N THR A 115 19.44 -1.00 -19.70
CA THR A 115 20.17 0.18 -19.25
C THR A 115 20.12 1.27 -20.32
N GLY A 116 19.56 2.41 -19.95
CA GLY A 116 19.57 3.63 -20.75
C GLY A 116 20.65 4.62 -20.29
N PRO A 117 20.80 5.76 -20.99
CA PRO A 117 21.73 6.82 -20.62
C PRO A 117 21.40 7.53 -19.29
N THR A 118 20.12 7.62 -18.90
CA THR A 118 19.73 8.36 -17.69
C THR A 118 19.13 7.48 -16.60
N LEU A 119 18.51 6.37 -17.00
CA LEU A 119 17.87 5.42 -16.11
C LEU A 119 17.87 4.04 -16.75
N SER A 120 17.68 3.01 -15.93
CA SER A 120 17.44 1.65 -16.39
C SER A 120 15.96 1.30 -16.27
N VAL A 121 15.46 0.58 -17.25
CA VAL A 121 14.10 0.04 -17.28
C VAL A 121 14.16 -1.43 -16.92
N ILE A 122 13.40 -1.83 -15.90
CA ILE A 122 13.24 -3.24 -15.53
C ILE A 122 11.85 -3.75 -15.93
N LYS A 123 11.82 -4.92 -16.55
CA LYS A 123 10.58 -5.65 -16.86
C LYS A 123 10.63 -6.99 -16.10
N PRO A 124 9.76 -7.20 -15.12
CA PRO A 124 9.70 -8.46 -14.39
C PRO A 124 9.10 -9.57 -15.26
N PRO A 125 9.25 -10.86 -14.89
CA PRO A 125 8.51 -11.95 -15.53
C PRO A 125 7.00 -11.76 -15.43
N ASP A 126 6.26 -12.26 -16.42
CA ASP A 126 4.79 -12.17 -16.45
C ASP A 126 4.12 -12.84 -15.24
N SER A 127 4.76 -13.86 -14.69
CA SER A 127 4.33 -14.63 -13.51
C SER A 127 4.53 -13.91 -12.18
N ILE A 128 5.22 -12.76 -12.15
CA ILE A 128 5.51 -12.05 -10.89
C ILE A 128 4.23 -11.73 -10.13
N SER A 129 4.24 -11.96 -8.81
CA SER A 129 3.10 -11.65 -7.96
C SER A 129 2.98 -10.14 -7.73
N PHE A 130 1.79 -9.71 -7.29
CA PHE A 130 1.57 -8.32 -6.89
C PHE A 130 2.55 -7.91 -5.80
N TYR A 131 2.71 -8.71 -4.76
CA TYR A 131 3.55 -8.38 -3.60
C TYR A 131 5.03 -8.39 -3.98
N THR A 132 5.49 -9.40 -4.72
CA THR A 132 6.89 -9.50 -5.16
C THR A 132 7.32 -8.28 -5.95
N PHE A 133 6.50 -7.85 -6.92
CA PHE A 133 6.85 -6.71 -7.77
C PHE A 133 6.96 -5.40 -6.97
N HIS A 134 5.98 -5.14 -6.11
CA HIS A 134 5.96 -3.93 -5.30
C HIS A 134 7.08 -3.95 -4.25
N TYR A 135 7.37 -5.11 -3.66
CA TYR A 135 8.50 -5.30 -2.75
C TYR A 135 9.84 -5.03 -3.41
N VAL A 136 10.07 -5.55 -4.62
CA VAL A 136 11.33 -5.28 -5.35
C VAL A 136 11.52 -3.79 -5.57
N ILE A 137 10.48 -3.04 -5.95
CA ILE A 137 10.59 -1.59 -6.13
C ILE A 137 10.89 -0.87 -4.80
N GLN A 138 10.24 -1.29 -3.70
CA GLN A 138 10.51 -0.76 -2.36
C GLN A 138 11.96 -1.02 -1.94
N TRP A 139 12.43 -2.26 -2.08
CA TRP A 139 13.80 -2.66 -1.77
C TRP A 139 14.83 -1.84 -2.54
N LEU A 140 14.61 -1.64 -3.85
CA LEU A 140 15.51 -0.83 -4.67
C LEU A 140 15.60 0.62 -4.13
N SER A 141 14.47 1.21 -3.74
CA SER A 141 14.45 2.52 -3.09
C SER A 141 15.23 2.52 -1.77
N GLU A 142 15.04 1.51 -0.93
CA GLU A 142 15.75 1.35 0.35
C GLU A 142 17.27 1.11 0.17
N ALA A 143 17.66 0.48 -0.94
CA ALA A 143 19.06 0.35 -1.38
C ALA A 143 19.63 1.66 -1.98
N ASN A 144 18.98 2.80 -1.77
CA ASN A 144 19.32 4.12 -2.31
C ASN A 144 19.32 4.20 -3.85
N LEU A 145 18.60 3.29 -4.52
CA LEU A 145 18.34 3.38 -5.95
C LEU A 145 16.99 4.05 -6.14
N LYS A 146 16.99 5.34 -6.49
CA LYS A 146 15.75 6.07 -6.78
C LYS A 146 14.94 5.28 -7.81
N SER A 147 13.77 4.80 -7.40
CA SER A 147 12.96 3.85 -8.18
C SER A 147 11.49 4.25 -8.19
N ALA A 148 10.81 3.90 -9.28
CA ALA A 148 9.36 4.00 -9.41
C ALA A 148 8.80 2.81 -10.18
N GLY A 149 7.61 2.36 -9.80
CA GLY A 149 6.85 1.35 -10.50
C GLY A 149 5.73 1.94 -11.34
N LEU A 150 5.48 1.33 -12.49
CA LEU A 150 4.38 1.62 -13.39
C LEU A 150 3.66 0.31 -13.75
N VAL A 151 2.35 0.29 -13.53
CA VAL A 151 1.49 -0.85 -13.87
C VAL A 151 0.41 -0.37 -14.81
N VAL A 152 0.29 -1.01 -15.98
CA VAL A 152 -0.63 -0.62 -17.05
C VAL A 152 -1.52 -1.80 -17.41
N SER A 153 -2.83 -1.59 -17.30
CA SER A 153 -3.86 -2.51 -17.77
C SER A 153 -4.85 -1.77 -18.68
N PRO A 154 -5.66 -2.46 -19.49
CA PRO A 154 -6.66 -1.81 -20.35
C PRO A 154 -7.68 -0.94 -19.59
N ARG A 155 -7.90 -1.19 -18.30
CA ARG A 155 -8.93 -0.49 -17.49
C ARG A 155 -8.37 0.53 -16.51
N MET A 156 -7.07 0.52 -16.29
CA MET A 156 -6.40 1.33 -15.28
C MET A 156 -4.89 1.25 -15.47
N ALA A 157 -4.24 2.40 -15.37
CA ALA A 157 -2.82 2.46 -15.06
C ALA A 157 -2.59 3.13 -13.70
N TYR A 158 -1.49 2.80 -13.06
CA TYR A 158 -1.04 3.48 -11.85
C TYR A 158 0.48 3.47 -11.75
N SER A 159 1.00 4.50 -11.09
CA SER A 159 2.41 4.62 -10.73
C SER A 159 2.54 4.64 -9.22
N PHE A 160 3.68 4.18 -8.71
CA PHE A 160 3.98 4.14 -7.28
C PHE A 160 5.48 4.26 -7.03
N TYR A 161 5.85 4.64 -5.82
CA TYR A 161 7.22 4.72 -5.33
C TYR A 161 7.22 4.54 -3.80
N ASN A 162 8.40 4.35 -3.22
CA ASN A 162 8.54 4.25 -1.78
C ASN A 162 8.43 5.63 -1.14
N ASP A 163 7.50 5.82 -0.19
CA ASP A 163 7.44 7.08 0.54
C ASP A 163 8.59 7.14 1.55
N PRO A 164 9.51 8.11 1.50
CA PRO A 164 10.61 8.18 2.46
C PRO A 164 10.13 8.37 3.92
N ASP A 165 8.91 8.88 4.11
CA ASP A 165 8.35 9.19 5.42
C ASP A 165 7.42 8.08 5.97
N SER A 166 7.35 6.92 5.30
CA SER A 166 6.41 5.85 5.67
C SER A 166 6.89 4.47 5.20
N GLU A 167 6.51 3.41 5.92
CA GLU A 167 6.80 2.01 5.53
C GLU A 167 5.94 1.50 4.34
N ASN A 168 5.10 2.37 3.77
CA ASN A 168 4.18 2.03 2.69
C ASN A 168 4.63 2.63 1.37
N LEU A 169 4.36 1.89 0.30
CA LEU A 169 4.39 2.45 -1.05
C LEU A 169 3.19 3.37 -1.25
N ILE A 170 3.41 4.52 -1.86
CA ILE A 170 2.34 5.44 -2.27
C ILE A 170 2.36 5.65 -3.77
N GLY A 171 1.20 6.05 -4.30
CA GLY A 171 1.07 6.19 -5.74
C GLY A 171 -0.19 6.92 -6.18
N ARG A 172 -0.30 7.07 -7.49
CA ARG A 172 -1.46 7.65 -8.17
C ARG A 172 -1.92 6.80 -9.34
N THR A 173 -3.23 6.71 -9.49
CA THR A 173 -3.83 6.16 -10.70
C THR A 173 -3.74 7.17 -11.85
N ASP A 174 -3.94 6.68 -13.08
CA ASP A 174 -4.11 7.49 -14.30
C ASP A 174 -5.23 8.54 -14.22
N ARG A 175 -6.16 8.39 -13.27
CA ARG A 175 -7.22 9.37 -12.97
C ARG A 175 -6.87 10.33 -11.83
N GLY A 176 -5.61 10.37 -11.41
CA GLY A 176 -5.10 11.26 -10.36
C GLY A 176 -5.46 10.85 -8.92
N ALA A 177 -6.24 9.78 -8.73
CA ALA A 177 -6.59 9.31 -7.40
C ALA A 177 -5.39 8.66 -6.69
N GLY A 178 -5.08 9.14 -5.48
CA GLY A 178 -4.00 8.65 -4.63
C GLY A 178 -4.32 7.32 -3.94
N PHE A 179 -3.28 6.53 -3.68
CA PHE A 179 -3.40 5.26 -2.95
C PHE A 179 -2.10 4.92 -2.23
N TYR A 180 -2.20 4.01 -1.25
CA TYR A 180 -1.05 3.34 -0.67
C TYR A 180 -1.19 1.81 -0.77
N ILE A 181 -0.07 1.12 -0.59
CA ILE A 181 0.04 -0.34 -0.50
C ILE A 181 0.88 -0.65 0.74
N SER A 182 0.35 -1.46 1.64
CA SER A 182 1.08 -1.96 2.80
C SER A 182 1.47 -3.40 2.54
N LEU A 183 2.74 -3.67 2.20
CA LEU A 183 3.17 -5.02 1.81
C LEU A 183 3.01 -6.02 2.95
N LEU A 184 3.29 -5.61 4.19
CA LEU A 184 3.17 -6.47 5.36
C LEU A 184 1.70 -6.78 5.69
N GLU A 185 0.84 -5.76 5.76
CA GLU A 185 -0.57 -5.96 6.11
C GLU A 185 -1.37 -6.65 5.02
N ASP A 186 -1.02 -6.39 3.76
CA ASP A 186 -1.80 -6.85 2.62
C ASP A 186 -1.33 -8.22 2.12
N TYR A 187 -0.21 -8.78 2.61
CA TYR A 187 0.34 -10.03 2.12
C TYR A 187 -0.68 -11.18 2.12
N GLY A 188 -0.73 -11.93 1.02
CA GLY A 188 -1.67 -13.04 0.83
C GLY A 188 -3.12 -12.64 0.52
N ALA A 189 -3.46 -11.34 0.58
CA ALA A 189 -4.76 -10.88 0.13
C ALA A 189 -4.88 -10.87 -1.40
N ARG A 190 -6.11 -10.75 -1.91
CA ARG A 190 -6.33 -10.49 -3.33
C ARG A 190 -5.75 -9.10 -3.67
N PRO A 191 -5.05 -8.91 -4.81
CA PRO A 191 -4.47 -7.61 -5.16
C PRO A 191 -5.47 -6.43 -5.16
N PHE A 192 -5.15 -5.37 -4.42
CA PHE A 192 -5.90 -4.11 -4.39
C PHE A 192 -5.01 -2.90 -4.09
N LEU A 193 -5.54 -1.71 -4.35
CA LEU A 193 -4.98 -0.43 -3.93
C LEU A 193 -5.86 0.15 -2.81
N ARG A 194 -5.26 0.70 -1.75
CA ARG A 194 -5.99 1.39 -0.68
C ARG A 194 -6.11 2.87 -1.05
N MET A 195 -7.28 3.25 -1.58
CA MET A 195 -7.50 4.60 -2.08
C MET A 195 -7.54 5.60 -0.93
N SER A 196 -6.72 6.65 -0.99
CA SER A 196 -6.70 7.72 0.02
C SER A 196 -6.69 9.08 -0.65
N LYS A 197 -7.50 10.00 -0.14
CA LYS A 197 -7.53 11.41 -0.58
C LYS A 197 -6.42 12.26 0.06
N TYR A 198 -5.73 11.72 1.05
CA TYR A 198 -4.68 12.41 1.81
C TYR A 198 -3.30 12.23 1.18
N ILE A 199 -3.19 11.34 0.19
CA ILE A 199 -1.93 11.08 -0.51
C ILE A 199 -1.78 12.08 -1.65
N VAL A 200 -0.69 12.84 -1.56
CA VAL A 200 -0.21 13.74 -2.61
C VAL A 200 1.15 13.22 -3.05
N THR A 201 1.28 12.89 -4.33
CA THR A 201 2.57 12.45 -4.90
C THR A 201 3.16 13.55 -5.78
N PRO A 202 4.48 13.66 -5.89
CA PRO A 202 5.14 14.53 -6.84
C PRO A 202 4.68 14.25 -8.27
N ASP A 203 4.54 15.30 -9.09
CA ASP A 203 4.08 15.16 -10.48
C ASP A 203 5.06 14.34 -11.34
N VAL A 204 6.36 14.38 -11.01
CA VAL A 204 7.40 13.60 -11.71
C VAL A 204 7.17 12.08 -11.67
N PHE A 205 6.39 11.58 -10.71
CA PHE A 205 6.08 10.16 -10.55
C PHE A 205 4.64 9.82 -10.95
N ASN A 206 3.95 10.68 -11.69
CA ASN A 206 2.62 10.35 -12.22
C ASN A 206 2.72 9.40 -13.44
N VAL A 207 1.59 8.78 -13.80
CA VAL A 207 1.51 7.79 -14.89
C VAL A 207 1.96 8.36 -16.25
N GLU A 208 1.61 9.60 -16.55
CA GLU A 208 1.93 10.23 -17.84
C GLU A 208 3.42 10.54 -17.94
N SER A 209 4.01 11.09 -16.88
CA SER A 209 5.44 11.36 -16.78
C SER A 209 6.26 10.08 -16.91
N LEU A 210 5.91 9.00 -16.20
CA LEU A 210 6.64 7.73 -16.33
C LEU A 210 6.53 7.11 -17.73
N LYS A 211 5.38 7.26 -18.40
CA LYS A 211 5.23 6.84 -19.81
C LYS A 211 6.09 7.68 -20.75
N ALA A 212 6.23 8.98 -20.49
CA ALA A 212 7.08 9.86 -21.28
C ALA A 212 8.55 9.44 -21.16
N TYR A 213 9.04 9.24 -19.93
CA TYR A 213 10.40 8.73 -19.69
C TYR A 213 10.67 7.41 -20.42
N LEU A 214 9.73 6.45 -20.32
CA LEU A 214 9.87 5.16 -21.00
C LEU A 214 10.01 5.33 -22.53
N LYS A 215 9.21 6.22 -23.13
CA LYS A 215 9.21 6.46 -24.57
C LYS A 215 10.52 7.13 -25.03
N GLU A 216 11.03 8.06 -24.24
CA GLU A 216 12.31 8.73 -24.50
C GLU A 216 13.47 7.73 -24.48
N GLU A 217 13.52 6.86 -23.47
CA GLU A 217 14.54 5.81 -23.37
C GLU A 217 14.46 4.80 -24.53
N GLU A 218 13.25 4.40 -24.94
CA GLU A 218 13.05 3.54 -26.12
C GLU A 218 13.54 4.20 -27.43
N GLN A 219 13.39 5.53 -27.56
CA GLN A 219 13.88 6.29 -28.70
C GLN A 219 15.41 6.41 -28.70
N LEU A 220 16.02 6.71 -27.55
CA LEU A 220 17.47 6.81 -27.41
C LEU A 220 18.16 5.47 -27.69
N ALA A 221 17.59 4.36 -27.19
CA ALA A 221 18.09 3.02 -27.49
C ALA A 221 18.05 2.70 -28.99
N SER A 222 16.97 3.08 -29.68
CA SER A 222 16.80 2.86 -31.13
C SER A 222 17.79 3.67 -31.97
N GLN A 223 18.15 4.88 -31.52
CA GLN A 223 19.17 5.71 -32.20
C GLN A 223 20.60 5.19 -32.01
N THR A 224 20.85 4.54 -30.88
CA THR A 224 22.18 3.99 -30.54
C THR A 224 22.44 2.65 -31.24
N ALA A 225 21.39 1.85 -31.46
CA ALA A 225 21.48 0.56 -32.17
C ALA A 225 21.55 0.70 -33.70
N GLY A 226 21.25 1.88 -34.25
CA GLY A 226 21.31 2.18 -35.69
C GLY A 226 22.62 2.80 -36.18
N LYS A 227 23.64 2.88 -35.32
CA LYS A 227 25.00 3.33 -35.63
C LYS A 227 25.98 2.16 -35.52
#